data_AF-A0AAN7ZDF5-F1
#
_entry.id   AF-A0AAN7ZDF5-F1
#
_cell.length_a   1.000
_cell.length_b   1.000
_cell.length_c   1.000
_cell.angle_alpha   90.00
_cell.angle_beta   90.00
_cell.angle_gamma   90.00
#
_symmetry.space_group_name_H-M   'P 1'
#
loop_
_entity.id
_entity.type
_entity.pdbx_description
1 polymer ?
#
loop_
_entity_poly.entity_id
_entity_poly.type
_entity_poly.pdbx_seq_one_letter_code
_entity_poly.pdbx_strand_id
1 'polypeptide(L)'
;MKEVHTGKTAYDLTINVTDLSTDSVIMFRAQRSLCDLTAAKLLTMIFKHFLDILIRDPSLSLENIPKFSDKQLSQAVQIGHGRKIVSG
;
A
#
# COMPACT_ATOMS: atom_id res chain seq x y z
N MET A 1 -17.60 -30.38 -12.44
CA MET A 1 -16.32 -29.66 -12.35
C MET A 1 -16.59 -28.30 -11.73
N LYS A 2 -15.96 -27.96 -10.60
CA LYS A 2 -16.11 -26.64 -9.96
C LYS A 2 -15.25 -25.65 -10.74
N GLU A 3 -15.87 -24.69 -11.43
CA GLU A 3 -15.16 -23.59 -12.09
C GLU A 3 -14.43 -22.74 -11.05
N VAL A 4 -13.10 -22.87 -11.03
CA VAL A 4 -12.23 -21.99 -10.25
C VAL A 4 -12.13 -20.66 -10.99
N HIS A 5 -12.89 -19.67 -10.54
CA HIS A 5 -12.84 -18.30 -11.04
C HIS A 5 -11.58 -17.60 -10.51
N THR A 6 -10.45 -17.80 -11.19
CA THR A 6 -9.11 -17.28 -10.84
C THR A 6 -8.97 -15.75 -10.83
N GLY A 7 -10.05 -15.00 -11.11
CA GLY A 7 -10.02 -13.53 -11.22
C GLY A 7 -10.97 -12.76 -10.29
N LYS A 8 -11.83 -13.42 -9.51
CA LYS A 8 -12.75 -12.73 -8.58
C LYS A 8 -12.22 -12.87 -7.16
N THR A 9 -11.87 -11.75 -6.53
CA THR A 9 -11.69 -11.69 -5.08
C THR A 9 -13.08 -11.66 -4.45
N ALA A 10 -13.30 -12.41 -3.37
CA ALA A 10 -14.53 -12.30 -2.57
C ALA A 10 -14.57 -11.00 -1.73
N TYR A 11 -13.48 -10.22 -1.77
CA TYR A 11 -13.24 -9.03 -0.98
C TYR A 11 -12.77 -7.88 -1.88
N ASP A 12 -13.03 -6.65 -1.46
CA ASP A 12 -12.59 -5.45 -2.18
C ASP A 12 -11.06 -5.37 -2.30
N LEU A 13 -10.35 -5.84 -1.26
CA LEU A 13 -8.89 -5.94 -1.20
C LEU A 13 -8.50 -7.24 -0.48
N THR A 14 -7.51 -7.94 -1.01
CA THR A 14 -6.87 -9.11 -0.41
C THR A 14 -5.36 -8.91 -0.42
N ILE A 15 -4.72 -9.15 0.73
CA ILE A 15 -3.26 -9.13 0.86
C ILE A 15 -2.82 -10.57 1.12
N ASN A 16 -2.00 -11.11 0.21
CA ASN A 16 -1.39 -12.41 0.40
C ASN A 16 0.09 -12.24 0.73
N VAL A 17 0.55 -12.86 1.80
CA VAL A 17 1.96 -12.95 2.16
C VAL A 17 2.39 -14.39 1.91
N THR A 18 3.39 -14.57 1.05
CA THR A 18 3.97 -15.87 0.74
C THR A 18 5.41 -15.83 1.14
N ASP A 19 5.78 -16.66 2.11
CA ASP A 19 7.17 -16.81 2.53
C ASP A 19 7.87 -17.81 1.58
N LEU A 20 8.90 -17.34 0.88
CA LEU A 20 9.74 -18.15 0.02
C LEU A 20 11.08 -18.39 0.73
N SER A 21 11.88 -19.32 0.21
CA SER A 21 13.14 -19.72 0.86
C SER A 21 14.18 -18.60 0.99
N THR A 22 14.07 -17.52 0.20
CA THR A 22 15.00 -16.38 0.23
C THR A 22 14.34 -15.06 0.59
N ASP A 23 13.04 -14.92 0.34
CA ASP A 23 12.32 -13.65 0.42
C ASP A 23 10.85 -13.89 0.76
N SER A 24 10.20 -12.91 1.36
CA SER A 24 8.74 -12.90 1.49
C SER A 24 8.11 -12.04 0.39
N VAL A 25 7.12 -12.57 -0.33
CA VAL A 25 6.37 -11.87 -1.38
C VAL A 25 5.03 -11.42 -0.83
N ILE A 26 4.75 -10.12 -0.95
CA ILE A 26 3.47 -9.52 -0.59
C ILE A 26 2.72 -9.16 -1.86
N MET A 27 1.54 -9.75 -2.06
CA MET A 27 0.70 -9.56 -3.23
C MET A 27 -0.64 -8.93 -2.85
N PHE A 28 -0.87 -7.72 -3.36
CA PHE A 28 -2.17 -7.04 -3.30
C PHE A 28 -3.05 -7.47 -4.47
N ARG A 29 -4.25 -7.98 -4.18
CA ARG A 29 -5.32 -8.20 -5.16
C ARG A 29 -6.49 -7.31 -4.78
N ALA A 30 -6.92 -6.45 -5.70
CA ALA A 30 -8.02 -5.53 -5.45
C ALA A 30 -9.06 -5.63 -6.56
N GLN A 31 -10.32 -5.35 -6.22
CA GLN A 31 -11.37 -5.24 -7.21
C GLN A 31 -11.14 -3.98 -8.06
N ARG A 32 -10.97 -4.17 -9.37
CA ARG A 32 -10.58 -3.10 -10.31
C ARG A 32 -11.52 -1.89 -10.29
N SER A 33 -12.81 -2.09 -10.03
CA SER A 33 -13.79 -0.98 -9.96
C SER A 33 -13.61 -0.08 -8.73
N LEU A 34 -12.92 -0.56 -7.70
CA LEU A 34 -12.68 0.16 -6.44
C LEU A 34 -11.24 0.65 -6.32
N CYS A 35 -10.29 -0.09 -6.90
CA CYS A 35 -8.87 0.23 -6.88
C CYS A 35 -8.28 -0.10 -8.25
N ASP A 36 -8.06 0.93 -9.05
CA ASP A 36 -7.41 0.77 -10.35
C ASP A 36 -5.91 0.46 -10.17
N LEU A 37 -5.22 0.24 -11.29
CA LEU A 37 -3.80 -0.12 -11.27
C LEU A 37 -2.92 0.99 -10.65
N THR A 38 -3.30 2.26 -10.82
CA THR A 38 -2.55 3.40 -10.27
C THR A 38 -2.71 3.46 -8.76
N ALA A 39 -3.95 3.36 -8.27
CA ALA A 39 -4.25 3.29 -6.84
C ALA A 39 -3.58 2.07 -6.19
N ALA A 40 -3.60 0.90 -6.83
CA ALA A 40 -2.95 -0.31 -6.32
C ALA A 40 -1.43 -0.17 -6.23
N LYS A 41 -0.79 0.50 -7.21
CA LYS A 41 0.65 0.82 -7.16
C LYS A 41 0.97 1.76 -6.02
N LEU A 42 0.18 2.82 -5.84
CA LEU A 42 0.34 3.76 -4.73
C LEU A 42 0.19 3.06 -3.38
N LEU A 43 -0.84 2.23 -3.21
CA LEU A 43 -1.05 1.43 -2.01
C LEU A 43 0.14 0.53 -1.69
N THR A 44 0.67 -0.16 -2.71
CA THR A 44 1.87 -1.00 -2.55
C THR A 44 3.08 -0.19 -2.08
N MET A 45 3.30 1.00 -2.64
CA MET A 45 4.41 1.87 -2.24
C MET A 45 4.26 2.38 -0.81
N ILE A 46 3.05 2.79 -0.41
CA ILE A 46 2.73 3.24 0.96
C ILE A 46 2.97 2.11 1.94
N PHE A 47 2.46 0.91 1.64
CA PHE A 47 2.60 -0.24 2.52
C PHE A 47 4.06 -0.68 2.66
N LYS A 48 4.84 -0.65 1.57
CA LYS A 48 6.29 -0.88 1.64
C LYS A 48 6.97 0.12 2.58
N HIS A 49 6.69 1.41 2.42
CA HIS A 49 7.27 2.44 3.28
C HIS A 49 6.91 2.23 4.76
N PHE A 50 5.65 1.89 5.04
CA PHE A 50 5.20 1.54 6.38
C PHE A 50 6.02 0.38 6.97
N LEU A 51 6.20 -0.71 6.21
CA LEU A 51 7.03 -1.84 6.65
C LEU A 51 8.49 -1.44 6.88
N ASP A 52 9.07 -0.65 5.96
CA ASP A 52 10.46 -0.18 6.08
C ASP A 52 10.67 0.63 7.37
N ILE A 53 9.70 1.45 7.79
CA ILE A 53 9.78 2.20 9.05
C ILE A 53 9.60 1.28 10.25
N LEU A 54 8.58 0.43 10.24
CA LEU A 54 8.28 -0.48 11.36
C LEU A 54 9.45 -1.43 11.65
N ILE A 55 10.12 -1.91 10.61
CA ILE A 55 11.29 -2.80 10.74
C ILE A 55 12.50 -2.03 11.29
N ARG A 56 12.68 -0.76 10.94
CA ARG A 56 13.80 0.07 11.40
C ARG A 56 13.64 0.54 12.85
N ASP A 57 12.41 0.87 13.25
CA ASP A 57 12.10 1.30 14.62
C ASP A 57 10.75 0.69 15.07
N PRO A 58 10.78 -0.51 15.66
CA PRO A 58 9.56 -1.18 16.13
C PRO A 58 8.97 -0.52 17.39
N SER A 59 9.66 0.44 18.01
CA SER A 59 9.16 1.17 19.18
C SER A 59 8.24 2.34 18.80
N LEU A 60 8.23 2.72 17.52
CA LEU A 60 7.42 3.82 17.01
C LEU A 60 5.92 3.48 17.07
N SER A 61 5.13 4.36 17.67
CA SER A 61 3.66 4.24 17.67
C SER A 61 3.13 4.28 16.23
N LEU A 62 2.13 3.45 15.94
CA LEU A 62 1.49 3.37 14.62
C LEU A 62 0.96 4.74 14.13
N GLU A 63 0.52 5.59 15.05
CA GLU A 63 0.00 6.93 14.74
C GLU A 63 1.09 7.91 14.28
N ASN A 64 2.34 7.63 14.65
CA ASN A 64 3.50 8.45 14.34
C ASN A 64 4.27 7.96 13.12
N ILE A 65 3.86 6.84 12.49
CA ILE A 65 4.49 6.36 11.26
C ILE A 65 4.07 7.27 10.09
N PRO A 66 5.03 7.93 9.42
CA PRO A 66 4.77 8.69 8.21
C PRO A 66 4.05 7.82 7.16
N LYS A 67 2.86 8.26 6.73
CA LYS A 67 2.06 7.54 5.72
C LYS A 67 2.71 7.55 4.33
N PHE A 68 3.60 8.49 4.07
CA PHE A 68 4.22 8.69 2.79
C PHE A 68 5.72 8.93 2.98
N SER A 69 6.52 8.31 2.13
CA SER A 69 7.95 8.65 2.01
C SER A 69 8.12 10.07 1.46
N ASP A 70 9.29 10.67 1.69
CA ASP A 70 9.64 11.99 1.15
C ASP A 70 9.49 12.05 -0.37
N LYS A 71 9.80 10.94 -1.06
CA LYS A 71 9.62 10.81 -2.52
C LYS A 71 8.15 10.86 -2.91
N GLN A 72 7.28 10.15 -2.20
CA GLN A 72 5.84 10.16 -2.45
C GLN A 72 5.22 11.53 -2.13
N LEU A 73 5.68 12.18 -1.05
CA LEU A 73 5.30 13.56 -0.71
C LEU A 73 5.70 14.54 -1.81
N SER A 74 6.94 14.47 -2.29
CA SER A 74 7.43 15.34 -3.36
C SER A 74 6.65 15.16 -4.67
N GLN A 75 6.33 13.91 -5.03
CA GLN A 75 5.49 13.62 -6.21
C GLN A 75 4.04 14.11 -6.03
N ALA A 76 3.45 13.94 -4.86
CA ALA A 76 2.10 14.44 -4.57
C ALA A 76 2.04 15.98 -4.63
N VAL A 77 3.06 16.66 -4.11
CA VAL A 77 3.21 18.11 -4.18
C VAL A 77 3.35 18.59 -5.63
N GLN A 78 4.11 17.88 -6.47
CA GLN A 78 4.28 18.22 -7.89
C GLN A 78 2.99 18.04 -8.72
N ILE A 79 2.11 17.11 -8.33
CA ILE A 79 0.85 16.83 -9.04
C ILE A 79 -0.29 17.75 -8.56
N GLY A 80 -0.03 18.68 -7.64
CA GLY A 80 -1.02 19.64 -7.14
C GLY A 80 -1.84 19.16 -5.94
N HIS A 81 -1.58 17.94 -5.45
CA HIS A 81 -2.03 17.48 -4.13
C HIS A 81 -1.03 17.93 -3.06
N GLY A 82 -0.82 19.25 -2.97
CA GLY A 82 0.01 19.86 -1.93
C GLY A 82 -0.47 19.50 -0.52
N ARG A 83 0.42 19.66 0.48
CA ARG A 83 0.05 19.57 1.90
C ARG A 83 -1.27 20.29 2.09
N LYS A 84 -2.30 19.59 2.59
CA LYS A 84 -3.53 20.24 3.03
C LYS A 84 -3.11 21.18 4.16
N ILE A 85 -2.96 22.46 3.83
CA ILE A 85 -2.81 23.53 4.80
C ILE A 85 -4.16 23.58 5.50
N VAL A 86 -4.24 22.95 6.68
CA VAL A 86 -5.25 23.31 7.65
C VAL A 86 -4.58 24.40 8.49
N SER A 87 -4.70 25.63 8.01
CA SER A 87 -4.64 26.82 8.86
C SER A 87 -6.09 27.13 9.21
N GLY A 88 -6.39 27.17 10.50
CA GLY A 88 -7.72 27.39 11.06
C GLY A 88 -7.84 26.71 12.40
#